data_AF-A0A2A5SKM0-F1
#
_entry.id   AF-A0A2A5SKM0-F1
#
_cell.length_a   1.000
_cell.length_b   1.000
_cell.length_c   1.000
_cell.angle_alpha   90.00
_cell.angle_beta   90.00
_cell.angle_gamma   90.00
#
_symmetry.space_group_name_H-M   'P 1'
#
loop_
_entity.id
_entity.type
_entity.pdbx_description
1 polymer ?
#
loop_
_entity_poly.entity_id
_entity_poly.type
_entity_poly.pdbx_seq_one_letter_code
_entity_poly.pdbx_strand_id
1 'polypeptide(L)'
;METTNKEIVYCQKVLHLLEDLQKVQQSIESFAEHSDKQKIHTHQSLSLILKLAVLLIILGVGIFLKLSLVLLLVISVVYLFIFCLLFRYDSKKFKEKLALEGESSLKMKSLNADLNKLKEDEEQIQTELNHFRRIPTQFKTIEAVSHIIRYMKRGEAQTVEEALYFWEMDEENRSTGK
;
A
#
# COMPACT_ATOMS: atom_id res chain seq x y z
N MET A 1 16.40 36.21 -22.78
CA MET A 1 15.36 36.40 -21.74
C MET A 1 14.08 35.63 -22.07
N GLU A 2 13.57 35.69 -23.31
CA GLU A 2 12.37 34.92 -23.72
C GLU A 2 12.61 33.39 -23.75
N THR A 3 13.83 32.96 -24.07
CA THR A 3 14.26 31.54 -24.10
C THR A 3 14.33 30.93 -22.69
N THR A 4 15.00 31.61 -21.76
CA THR A 4 15.12 31.18 -20.35
C THR A 4 13.76 31.03 -19.67
N ASN A 5 12.78 31.88 -20.00
CA ASN A 5 11.43 31.77 -19.44
C ASN A 5 10.71 30.49 -19.94
N LYS A 6 10.94 30.09 -21.21
CA LYS A 6 10.40 28.83 -21.76
C LYS A 6 11.06 27.61 -21.10
N GLU A 7 12.36 27.67 -20.81
CA GLU A 7 13.08 26.60 -20.10
C GLU A 7 12.64 26.47 -18.63
N ILE A 8 12.41 27.59 -17.94
CA ILE A 8 11.86 27.56 -16.57
C ILE A 8 10.47 26.94 -16.56
N VAL A 9 9.58 27.30 -17.49
CA VAL A 9 8.24 26.70 -17.61
C VAL A 9 8.32 25.20 -17.91
N TYR A 10 9.28 24.78 -18.73
CA TYR A 10 9.53 23.36 -19.00
C TYR A 10 9.91 22.61 -17.71
N CYS A 11 10.89 23.12 -16.95
CA CYS A 11 11.30 22.49 -15.69
C CYS A 11 10.21 22.52 -14.61
N GLN A 12 9.38 23.57 -14.56
CA GLN A 12 8.23 23.64 -13.64
C GLN A 12 7.19 22.56 -13.94
N LYS A 13 6.94 22.24 -15.22
CA LYS A 13 6.06 21.13 -15.59
C LYS A 13 6.63 19.78 -15.15
N VAL A 14 7.92 19.57 -15.34
CA VAL A 14 8.61 18.36 -14.87
C VAL A 14 8.54 18.25 -13.34
N LEU A 15 8.76 19.35 -12.62
CA LEU A 15 8.68 19.38 -11.16
C LEU A 15 7.27 18.99 -10.67
N HIS A 16 6.23 19.54 -11.27
CA HIS A 16 4.84 19.23 -10.92
C HIS A 16 4.52 17.74 -11.14
N LEU A 17 4.97 17.16 -12.25
CA LEU A 17 4.80 15.73 -12.52
C LEU A 17 5.53 14.85 -11.51
N LEU A 18 6.74 15.25 -11.07
CA LEU A 18 7.49 14.53 -10.04
C LEU A 18 6.82 14.63 -8.66
N GLU A 19 6.27 15.78 -8.30
CA GLU A 19 5.51 15.96 -7.06
C GLU A 19 4.23 15.12 -7.06
N ASP A 20 3.53 15.05 -8.19
CA ASP A 20 2.33 14.23 -8.32
C ASP A 20 2.67 12.73 -8.27
N LEU A 21 3.76 12.31 -8.91
CA LEU A 21 4.27 10.93 -8.79
C LEU A 21 4.56 10.58 -7.32
N GLN A 22 5.22 11.48 -6.58
CA GLN A 22 5.53 11.23 -5.16
C GLN A 22 4.26 11.11 -4.30
N LYS A 23 3.25 11.96 -4.54
CA LYS A 23 1.95 11.88 -3.84
C LYS A 23 1.26 10.55 -4.13
N VAL A 24 1.25 10.12 -5.40
CA VAL A 24 0.65 8.85 -5.81
C VAL A 24 1.38 7.68 -5.14
N GLN A 25 2.71 7.66 -5.17
CA GLN A 25 3.50 6.61 -4.51
C GLN A 25 3.27 6.56 -2.99
N GLN A 26 3.25 7.71 -2.33
CA GLN A 26 2.97 7.79 -0.89
C GLN A 26 1.56 7.30 -0.56
N SER A 27 0.58 7.59 -1.43
CA SER A 27 -0.77 7.05 -1.28
C SER A 27 -0.76 5.52 -1.41
N ILE A 28 -0.11 4.95 -2.43
CA ILE A 28 0.02 3.51 -2.64
C ILE A 28 0.70 2.82 -1.44
N GLU A 29 1.75 3.41 -0.87
CA GLU A 29 2.44 2.88 0.31
C GLU A 29 1.52 2.87 1.54
N SER A 30 0.75 3.93 1.76
CA SER A 30 -0.24 3.98 2.84
C SER A 30 -1.35 2.92 2.66
N PHE A 31 -1.74 2.62 1.42
CA PHE A 31 -2.67 1.54 1.11
C PHE A 31 -2.08 0.16 1.43
N ALA A 32 -0.80 -0.06 1.13
CA ALA A 32 -0.11 -1.31 1.46
C ALA A 32 -0.05 -1.55 2.98
N GLU A 33 0.26 -0.52 3.77
CA GLU A 33 0.30 -0.62 5.24
C GLU A 33 -1.09 -0.93 5.84
N HIS A 34 -2.15 -0.35 5.28
CA HIS A 34 -3.53 -0.65 5.70
C HIS A 34 -3.97 -2.07 5.32
N SER A 35 -3.56 -2.57 4.14
CA SER A 35 -3.86 -3.93 3.69
C SER A 35 -3.21 -5.00 4.58
N ASP A 36 -1.95 -4.81 4.98
CA ASP A 36 -1.24 -5.78 5.83
C ASP A 36 -1.84 -5.88 7.24
N LYS A 37 -2.27 -4.76 7.82
CA LYS A 37 -3.02 -4.75 9.10
C LYS A 37 -4.33 -5.54 8.99
N GLN A 38 -4.98 -5.53 7.84
CA GLN A 38 -6.25 -6.24 7.62
C GLN A 38 -6.07 -7.75 7.37
N LYS A 39 -4.95 -8.18 6.79
CA LYS A 39 -4.62 -9.61 6.58
C LYS A 39 -4.43 -10.38 7.89
N ILE A 40 -4.04 -9.68 8.96
CA ILE A 40 -3.95 -10.25 10.32
C ILE A 40 -5.35 -10.55 10.88
N HIS A 41 -6.39 -9.79 10.49
CA HIS A 41 -7.75 -9.99 10.96
C HIS A 41 -8.46 -11.21 10.33
N THR A 42 -8.20 -11.52 9.06
CA THR A 42 -8.78 -12.67 8.35
C THR A 42 -8.24 -14.02 8.82
N HIS A 43 -7.00 -14.09 9.34
CA HIS A 43 -6.47 -15.31 9.95
C HIS A 43 -7.23 -15.75 11.22
N GLN A 44 -7.87 -14.82 11.93
CA GLN A 44 -8.64 -15.14 13.14
C GLN A 44 -10.01 -15.77 12.82
N SER A 45 -10.67 -15.41 11.72
CA SER A 45 -11.96 -16.01 11.33
C SER A 45 -11.80 -17.43 10.79
N LEU A 46 -10.73 -17.70 10.03
CA LEU A 46 -10.36 -19.04 9.59
C LEU A 46 -10.10 -20.02 10.75
N SER A 47 -9.52 -19.54 11.86
CA SER A 47 -9.32 -20.35 13.07
C SER A 47 -10.64 -20.87 13.66
N LEU A 48 -11.72 -20.10 13.57
CA LEU A 48 -13.03 -20.50 14.07
C LEU A 48 -13.68 -21.57 13.19
N ILE A 49 -13.58 -21.43 11.86
CA ILE A 49 -14.07 -22.42 10.90
C ILE A 49 -13.33 -23.76 11.08
N LEU A 50 -12.01 -23.71 11.28
CA LEU A 50 -11.21 -24.90 11.52
C LEU A 50 -11.60 -25.64 12.82
N LYS A 51 -11.84 -24.90 13.91
CA LYS A 51 -12.29 -25.49 15.19
C LYS A 51 -13.68 -26.15 15.06
N LEU A 52 -14.57 -25.56 14.27
CA LEU A 52 -15.89 -26.13 13.99
C LEU A 52 -15.80 -27.43 13.16
N ALA A 53 -14.91 -27.46 12.17
CA ALA A 53 -14.68 -28.67 11.37
C ALA A 53 -14.12 -29.83 12.20
N VAL A 54 -13.20 -29.56 13.14
CA VAL A 54 -12.66 -30.56 14.06
C VAL A 54 -13.75 -31.17 14.95
N LEU A 55 -14.71 -30.36 15.43
CA LEU A 55 -15.86 -30.86 16.19
C LEU A 55 -16.66 -31.92 15.40
N LEU A 56 -16.96 -31.63 14.14
CA LEU A 56 -17.73 -32.53 13.28
C LEU A 56 -16.99 -33.85 13.01
N ILE A 57 -15.66 -33.80 12.88
CA ILE A 57 -14.82 -34.99 12.72
C ILE A 57 -14.85 -35.86 13.98
N ILE A 58 -14.74 -35.26 15.18
CA ILE A 58 -14.78 -36.00 16.45
C ILE A 58 -16.13 -36.71 16.63
N LEU A 59 -17.24 -36.04 16.28
CA LEU A 59 -18.57 -36.63 16.29
C LEU A 59 -18.68 -37.80 15.30
N GLY A 60 -18.20 -37.64 14.06
CA GLY A 60 -18.23 -38.69 13.04
C GLY A 60 -17.38 -39.91 13.41
N VAL A 61 -16.16 -39.70 13.91
CA VAL A 61 -15.25 -40.78 14.33
C VAL A 61 -15.78 -41.52 15.55
N GLY A 62 -16.39 -40.82 16.52
CA GLY A 62 -17.01 -41.45 17.69
C GLY A 62 -18.14 -42.41 17.30
N ILE A 63 -18.95 -42.04 16.31
CA ILE A 63 -20.05 -42.88 15.80
C ILE A 63 -19.48 -44.11 15.08
N PHE A 64 -18.40 -43.92 14.31
CA PHE A 64 -17.74 -44.99 13.56
C PHE A 64 -17.11 -46.06 14.49
N LEU A 65 -16.54 -45.65 15.63
CA LEU A 65 -15.89 -46.55 16.60
C LEU A 65 -16.87 -47.32 17.51
N LYS A 66 -18.20 -47.24 17.27
CA LYS A 66 -19.24 -47.83 18.14
C LYS A 66 -19.06 -47.47 19.62
N LEU A 67 -18.60 -46.25 19.91
CA LEU A 67 -18.59 -45.75 21.29
C LEU A 67 -20.04 -45.69 21.80
N SER A 68 -20.23 -45.97 23.09
CA SER A 68 -21.55 -45.82 23.73
C SER A 68 -22.09 -44.42 23.45
N LEU A 69 -23.31 -44.36 22.91
CA LEU A 69 -23.97 -43.12 22.49
C LEU A 69 -24.09 -42.13 23.67
N VAL A 70 -24.21 -42.66 24.89
CA VAL A 70 -24.21 -41.88 26.14
C VAL A 70 -22.86 -41.20 26.38
N LEU A 71 -21.75 -41.92 26.17
CA LEU A 71 -20.40 -41.37 26.36
C LEU A 71 -20.10 -40.28 25.30
N LEU A 72 -20.57 -40.51 24.08
CA LEU A 72 -20.48 -39.59 22.96
C LEU A 72 -21.27 -38.29 23.23
N LEU A 73 -22.46 -38.44 23.82
CA LEU A 73 -23.28 -37.31 24.30
C LEU A 73 -22.58 -36.51 25.39
N VAL A 74 -21.99 -37.17 26.39
CA VAL A 74 -21.27 -36.48 27.47
C VAL A 74 -20.07 -35.69 26.91
N ILE A 75 -19.28 -36.30 26.03
CA ILE A 75 -18.14 -35.61 25.40
C ILE A 75 -18.62 -34.44 24.54
N SER A 76 -19.70 -34.62 23.78
CA SER A 76 -20.30 -33.56 22.96
C SER A 76 -20.80 -32.39 23.81
N VAL A 77 -21.47 -32.65 24.94
CA VAL A 77 -21.97 -31.61 25.85
C VAL A 77 -20.82 -30.88 26.54
N VAL A 78 -19.79 -31.58 27.02
CA VAL A 78 -18.61 -30.96 27.64
C VAL A 78 -17.87 -30.09 26.62
N TYR A 79 -17.70 -30.58 25.39
CA TYR A 79 -17.08 -29.80 24.34
C TYR A 79 -17.93 -28.58 23.97
N LEU A 80 -19.25 -28.72 23.81
CA LEU A 80 -20.16 -27.62 23.56
C LEU A 80 -20.14 -26.59 24.69
N PHE A 81 -19.98 -27.02 25.94
CA PHE A 81 -19.87 -26.13 27.09
C PHE A 81 -18.56 -25.32 27.04
N ILE A 82 -17.42 -25.97 26.81
CA ILE A 82 -16.12 -25.32 26.63
C ILE A 82 -16.15 -24.38 25.42
N PHE A 83 -16.73 -24.84 24.33
CA PHE A 83 -16.92 -24.05 23.12
C PHE A 83 -17.80 -22.84 23.40
N CYS A 84 -18.93 -22.98 24.09
CA CYS A 84 -19.80 -21.87 24.48
C CYS A 84 -19.10 -20.88 25.41
N LEU A 85 -18.21 -21.32 26.29
CA LEU A 85 -17.41 -20.43 27.14
C LEU A 85 -16.39 -19.63 26.33
N LEU A 86 -15.64 -20.31 25.45
CA LEU A 86 -14.71 -19.66 24.52
C LEU A 86 -15.46 -18.73 23.55
N PHE A 87 -16.62 -19.14 23.07
CA PHE A 87 -17.44 -18.41 22.12
C PHE A 87 -18.17 -17.24 22.79
N ARG A 88 -18.60 -17.30 24.06
CA ARG A 88 -19.15 -16.14 24.76
C ARG A 88 -18.10 -15.05 24.95
N TYR A 89 -16.85 -15.44 25.20
CA TYR A 89 -15.72 -14.51 25.26
C TYR A 89 -15.43 -13.87 23.88
N ASP A 90 -15.48 -14.65 22.81
CA ASP A 90 -15.24 -14.15 21.44
C ASP A 90 -16.46 -13.48 20.79
N SER A 91 -17.71 -13.79 21.17
CA SER A 91 -18.93 -13.35 20.46
C SER A 91 -19.20 -11.85 20.58
N LYS A 92 -18.83 -11.22 21.70
CA LYS A 92 -18.86 -9.76 21.84
C LYS A 92 -17.96 -9.10 20.80
N LYS A 93 -16.78 -9.67 20.60
CA LYS A 93 -15.80 -9.29 19.56
C LYS A 93 -16.26 -9.67 18.16
N PHE A 94 -17.01 -10.77 18.03
CA PHE A 94 -17.47 -11.32 16.74
C PHE A 94 -18.63 -10.53 16.14
N LYS A 95 -19.54 -9.99 16.96
CA LYS A 95 -20.62 -9.10 16.49
C LYS A 95 -20.08 -7.78 15.96
N GLU A 96 -19.08 -7.20 16.61
CA GLU A 96 -18.32 -6.06 16.06
C GLU A 96 -17.62 -6.44 14.76
N LYS A 97 -16.97 -7.61 14.71
CA LYS A 97 -16.28 -8.11 13.51
C LYS A 97 -17.19 -8.38 12.32
N LEU A 98 -18.37 -8.99 12.50
CA LEU A 98 -19.31 -9.28 11.39
C LEU A 98 -19.90 -8.00 10.78
N ALA A 99 -20.19 -6.99 11.60
CA ALA A 99 -20.63 -5.68 11.12
C ALA A 99 -19.52 -5.00 10.30
N LEU A 100 -18.27 -5.10 10.77
CA LEU A 100 -17.10 -4.60 10.05
C LEU A 100 -16.78 -5.43 8.79
N GLU A 101 -17.00 -6.74 8.77
CA GLU A 101 -16.62 -7.64 7.67
C GLU A 101 -17.52 -7.46 6.44
N GLY A 102 -18.83 -7.25 6.64
CA GLY A 102 -19.79 -6.91 5.59
C GLY A 102 -19.53 -5.54 4.96
N GLU A 103 -19.21 -4.54 5.78
CA GLU A 103 -18.82 -3.20 5.31
C GLU A 103 -17.43 -3.22 4.66
N SER A 104 -16.50 -4.03 5.17
CA SER A 104 -15.14 -4.17 4.64
C SER A 104 -15.10 -4.80 3.26
N SER A 105 -15.99 -5.73 2.91
CA SER A 105 -15.97 -6.43 1.61
C SER A 105 -16.30 -5.50 0.44
N LEU A 106 -17.34 -4.67 0.59
CA LEU A 106 -17.70 -3.66 -0.39
C LEU A 106 -16.65 -2.55 -0.44
N LYS A 107 -16.15 -2.13 0.73
CA LYS A 107 -15.05 -1.17 0.84
C LYS A 107 -13.75 -1.71 0.24
N MET A 108 -13.48 -3.01 0.30
CA MET A 108 -12.28 -3.62 -0.27
C MET A 108 -12.34 -3.64 -1.80
N LYS A 109 -13.52 -3.87 -2.39
CA LYS A 109 -13.70 -3.75 -3.85
C LYS A 109 -13.52 -2.31 -4.33
N SER A 110 -14.04 -1.32 -3.59
CA SER A 110 -13.82 0.09 -3.93
C SER A 110 -12.36 0.49 -3.72
N LEU A 111 -11.74 0.12 -2.60
CA LEU A 111 -10.32 0.40 -2.32
C LEU A 111 -9.38 -0.26 -3.34
N ASN A 112 -9.70 -1.46 -3.84
CA ASN A 112 -8.90 -2.13 -4.86
C ASN A 112 -9.07 -1.48 -6.25
N ALA A 113 -10.25 -0.93 -6.53
CA ALA A 113 -10.46 -0.10 -7.72
C ALA A 113 -9.68 1.23 -7.62
N ASP A 114 -9.70 1.86 -6.45
CA ASP A 114 -8.92 3.08 -6.18
C ASP A 114 -7.41 2.81 -6.30
N LEU A 115 -6.91 1.66 -5.81
CA LEU A 115 -5.51 1.26 -5.96
C LEU A 115 -5.12 1.03 -7.43
N ASN A 116 -5.96 0.36 -8.21
CA ASN A 116 -5.70 0.15 -9.64
C ASN A 116 -5.64 1.49 -10.38
N LYS A 117 -6.55 2.43 -10.04
CA LYS A 117 -6.53 3.77 -10.60
C LYS A 117 -5.23 4.51 -10.24
N LEU A 118 -4.77 4.45 -8.99
CA LEU A 118 -3.51 5.06 -8.59
C LEU A 118 -2.30 4.47 -9.33
N LYS A 119 -2.30 3.16 -9.62
CA LYS A 119 -1.25 2.53 -10.43
C LYS A 119 -1.30 2.99 -11.89
N GLU A 120 -2.49 3.11 -12.47
CA GLU A 120 -2.65 3.67 -13.81
C GLU A 120 -2.17 5.13 -13.86
N ASP A 121 -2.50 5.93 -12.85
CA ASP A 121 -2.03 7.31 -12.72
C ASP A 121 -0.49 7.37 -12.59
N GLU A 122 0.13 6.47 -11.81
CA GLU A 122 1.59 6.34 -11.71
C GLU A 122 2.23 6.04 -13.07
N GLU A 123 1.70 5.06 -13.81
CA GLU A 123 2.20 4.69 -15.14
C GLU A 123 2.05 5.81 -16.16
N GLN A 124 0.93 6.53 -16.12
CA GLN A 124 0.67 7.69 -16.99
C GLN A 124 1.65 8.82 -16.70
N ILE A 125 1.81 9.21 -15.43
CA ILE A 125 2.74 10.26 -15.01
C ILE A 125 4.17 9.87 -15.40
N GLN A 126 4.57 8.61 -15.21
CA GLN A 126 5.91 8.15 -15.59
C GLN A 126 6.10 8.16 -17.11
N THR A 127 5.07 7.81 -17.88
CA THR A 127 5.08 7.91 -19.34
C THR A 127 5.20 9.36 -19.81
N GLU A 128 4.42 10.28 -19.24
CA GLU A 128 4.54 11.72 -19.51
C GLU A 128 5.93 12.23 -19.15
N LEU A 129 6.44 11.89 -17.97
CA LEU A 129 7.76 12.26 -17.51
C LEU A 129 8.86 11.75 -18.48
N ASN A 130 8.68 10.59 -19.10
CA ASN A 130 9.59 10.04 -20.11
C ASN A 130 9.59 10.82 -21.43
N HIS A 131 8.54 11.58 -21.74
CA HIS A 131 8.53 12.49 -22.90
C HIS A 131 9.48 13.68 -22.71
N PHE A 132 9.78 14.05 -21.47
CA PHE A 132 10.76 15.10 -21.14
C PHE A 132 12.18 14.54 -21.25
N ARG A 133 12.73 14.56 -22.46
CA ARG A 133 14.06 13.97 -22.79
C ARG A 133 15.26 14.85 -22.45
N ARG A 134 15.08 16.17 -22.28
CA ARG A 134 16.20 17.10 -22.01
C ARG A 134 16.80 16.94 -20.62
N ILE A 135 16.02 16.45 -19.65
CA ILE A 135 16.52 16.13 -18.31
C ILE A 135 16.81 14.63 -18.29
N PRO A 136 18.07 14.21 -18.14
CA PRO A 136 18.43 12.80 -18.03
C PRO A 136 17.68 12.13 -16.88
N THR A 137 17.36 10.84 -17.02
CA THR A 137 16.58 10.08 -16.02
C THR A 137 17.17 10.12 -14.62
N GLN A 138 18.51 10.13 -14.49
CA GLN A 138 19.21 10.24 -13.21
C GLN A 138 18.93 11.55 -12.45
N PHE A 139 18.58 12.62 -13.16
CA PHE A 139 18.29 13.95 -12.59
C PHE A 139 16.78 14.26 -12.53
N LYS A 140 15.91 13.28 -12.83
CA LYS A 140 14.45 13.42 -12.70
C LYS A 140 14.02 13.21 -11.25
N THR A 141 14.58 14.01 -10.36
CA THR A 141 14.22 14.06 -8.95
C THR A 141 13.73 15.45 -8.60
N ILE A 142 12.84 15.55 -7.61
CA ILE A 142 12.29 16.85 -7.17
C ILE A 142 13.42 17.78 -6.74
N GLU A 143 14.44 17.25 -6.06
CA GLU A 143 15.60 18.01 -5.61
C GLU A 143 16.41 18.59 -6.78
N ALA A 144 16.83 17.73 -7.72
CA ALA A 144 17.64 18.16 -8.87
C ALA A 144 16.88 19.15 -9.75
N VAL A 145 15.60 18.88 -10.07
CA VAL A 145 14.79 19.79 -10.90
C VAL A 145 14.51 21.11 -10.18
N SER A 146 14.31 21.09 -8.85
CA SER A 146 14.17 22.33 -8.06
C SER A 146 15.45 23.17 -8.08
N HIS A 147 16.61 22.53 -8.00
CA HIS A 147 17.90 23.20 -8.10
C HIS A 147 18.16 23.76 -9.50
N ILE A 148 17.85 23.02 -10.55
CA ILE A 148 17.92 23.48 -11.95
C ILE A 148 17.08 24.76 -12.15
N ILE A 149 15.84 24.78 -11.66
CA ILE A 149 14.97 25.98 -11.71
C ILE A 149 15.61 27.13 -10.94
N ARG A 150 16.25 26.87 -9.79
CA ARG A 150 16.91 27.89 -8.97
C ARG A 150 18.08 28.53 -9.71
N TYR A 151 18.97 27.76 -10.35
CA TYR A 151 20.08 28.32 -11.13
C TYR A 151 19.55 29.23 -12.24
N MET A 152 18.50 28.81 -12.96
CA MET A 152 17.90 29.62 -14.02
C MET A 152 17.21 30.89 -13.51
N LYS A 153 16.51 30.83 -12.37
CA LYS A 153 15.88 32.02 -11.76
C LYS A 153 16.90 33.02 -11.24
N ARG A 154 18.07 32.57 -10.80
CA ARG A 154 19.18 33.43 -10.35
C ARG A 154 19.99 34.03 -11.50
N GLY A 155 19.75 33.57 -12.73
CA GLY A 155 20.54 33.94 -13.90
C GLY A 155 21.92 33.29 -13.93
N GLU A 156 22.14 32.26 -13.09
CA GLU A 156 23.36 31.46 -13.06
C GLU A 156 23.43 30.52 -14.29
N ALA A 157 22.28 30.10 -14.82
CA ALA A 157 22.15 29.33 -16.06
C ALA A 157 21.07 29.92 -16.97
N GLN A 158 21.26 29.81 -18.29
CA GLN A 158 20.28 30.26 -19.29
C GLN A 158 19.51 29.10 -19.93
N THR A 159 20.07 27.89 -19.90
CA THR A 159 19.49 26.66 -20.43
C THR A 159 19.43 25.55 -19.37
N VAL A 160 18.67 24.50 -19.65
CA VAL A 160 18.57 23.30 -18.80
C VAL A 160 19.91 22.57 -18.74
N GLU A 161 20.62 22.51 -19.86
CA GLU A 161 21.92 21.86 -19.98
C GLU A 161 23.01 22.56 -19.14
N GLU A 162 23.03 23.90 -19.14
CA GLU A 162 23.93 24.68 -18.27
C GLU A 162 23.60 24.47 -16.79
N ALA A 163 22.31 24.47 -16.44
CA ALA A 163 21.86 24.25 -15.07
C ALA A 163 22.20 22.83 -14.57
N LEU A 164 22.10 21.82 -15.44
CA LEU A 164 22.50 20.44 -15.16
C LEU A 164 24.00 20.33 -14.91
N TYR A 165 24.81 21.00 -15.74
CA TYR A 165 26.26 21.04 -15.54
C TYR A 165 26.65 21.63 -14.18
N PHE A 166 26.04 22.75 -13.77
CA PHE A 166 26.30 23.33 -12.45
C PHE A 166 25.85 22.43 -11.29
N TRP A 167 24.71 21.74 -11.46
CA TRP A 167 24.24 20.78 -10.47
C TRP A 167 25.20 19.61 -10.27
N GLU A 168 25.67 19.02 -11.36
CA GLU A 168 26.60 17.88 -11.34
C GLU A 168 27.94 18.28 -10.66
N MET A 169 28.46 19.47 -10.99
CA MET A 169 29.63 20.03 -10.31
C MET A 169 29.41 20.24 -8.80
N ASP A 170 28.23 20.70 -8.38
CA ASP A 170 27.89 20.88 -6.97
C ASP A 170 27.75 19.53 -6.23
N GLU A 171 27.23 18.49 -6.87
CA GLU A 171 27.18 17.12 -6.32
C GLU A 171 28.57 16.48 -6.19
N GLU A 172 29.43 16.65 -7.21
CA GLU A 172 30.83 16.19 -7.15
C GLU A 172 31.60 16.88 -6.01
N ASN A 173 31.41 18.19 -5.83
CA ASN A 173 32.04 18.94 -4.74
C ASN A 173 31.51 18.52 -3.36
N ARG A 174 30.20 18.22 -3.22
CA ARG A 174 29.63 17.69 -1.97
C ARG A 174 30.13 16.28 -1.64
N SER A 175 30.40 15.46 -2.65
CA SER A 175 30.83 14.07 -2.47
C SER A 175 32.33 13.94 -2.19
N THR A 176 33.15 14.85 -2.74
CA THR A 176 34.61 14.90 -2.53
C THR A 176 35.05 15.68 -1.29
N GLY A 177 34.17 16.49 -0.69
CA GLY A 177 34.42 17.22 0.56
C GLY A 177 34.23 16.41 1.86
N LYS A 178 34.24 15.07 1.80
CA LYS A 178 34.20 14.18 2.97
C LYS A 178 35.59 13.71 3.39
#